data_AF-A0A965IIP2-F1
#
_entry.id   AF-A0A965IIP2-F1
#
_cell.length_a   1.000
_cell.length_b   1.000
_cell.length_c   1.000
_cell.angle_alpha   90.00
_cell.angle_beta   90.00
_cell.angle_gamma   90.00
#
_symmetry.space_group_name_H-M   'P 1'
#
loop_
_entity.id
_entity.type
_entity.pdbx_description
1 polymer ?
#
loop_
_entity_poly.entity_id
_entity_poly.type
_entity_poly.pdbx_seq_one_letter_code
_entity_poly.pdbx_strand_id
1 'polypeptide(L)' 'MARTKLANQVPSVKNWGGIRSVQRRLERSATILENREAVAYSLLCMANTKITDILTWDEEGNVRVKAASAIRPSRTSE' A
#
# COMPACT_ATOMS: atom_id res chain seq x y z
N MET A 1 3.89 33.60 7.23
CA MET A 1 3.13 32.93 6.14
C MET A 1 4.01 32.84 4.90
N ALA A 2 4.63 31.69 4.65
CA ALA A 2 5.16 31.35 3.33
C ALA A 2 5.20 29.83 3.23
N ARG A 3 4.14 29.25 2.65
CA ARG A 3 4.05 27.83 2.34
C ARG A 3 4.99 27.63 1.15
N THR A 4 6.23 27.20 1.41
CA THR A 4 7.15 26.81 0.34
C THR A 4 6.47 25.66 -0.39
N LYS A 5 5.89 25.95 -1.56
CA LYS A 5 5.54 24.94 -2.56
C LYS A 5 6.85 24.21 -2.83
N LEU A 6 7.07 23.08 -2.17
CA LEU A 6 7.92 22.02 -2.64
C LEU A 6 7.30 21.59 -3.96
N ALA A 7 7.64 22.36 -4.99
CA ALA A 7 7.33 22.09 -6.36
C ALA A 7 7.74 20.64 -6.59
N ASN A 8 6.83 19.89 -7.21
CA ASN A 8 7.10 18.64 -7.89
C ASN A 8 8.19 18.87 -8.94
N GLN A 9 9.43 19.12 -8.52
CA GLN A 9 10.57 19.20 -9.40
C GLN A 9 10.95 17.77 -9.74
N VAL A 10 10.22 17.24 -10.72
CA VAL A 10 10.74 16.19 -11.58
C VAL A 10 12.11 16.68 -12.06
N PRO A 11 13.21 15.98 -11.72
CA PRO A 11 14.53 16.43 -12.11
C PRO A 11 14.62 16.51 -13.64
N SER A 12 15.24 17.57 -14.15
CA SER A 12 15.43 17.75 -15.59
C SER A 12 16.24 16.57 -16.16
N VAL A 13 15.58 15.73 -16.94
CA VAL A 13 16.11 14.49 -17.54
C VAL A 13 17.09 14.76 -18.70
N LYS A 14 17.33 16.02 -19.06
CA LYS A 14 18.07 16.41 -20.27
C LYS A 14 19.54 15.99 -20.29
N ASN A 15 20.15 15.78 -19.11
CA ASN A 15 21.57 15.44 -18.96
C ASN A 15 21.82 14.04 -18.36
N TRP A 16 20.78 13.23 -18.14
CA TRP A 16 20.91 11.87 -17.61
C TRP A 16 21.00 10.87 -18.77
N GLY A 17 22.18 10.28 -18.99
CA GLY A 17 22.31 9.12 -19.87
C GLY A 17 21.39 7.99 -19.39
N GLY A 18 20.43 7.58 -20.21
CA GLY A 18 19.42 6.58 -19.83
C GLY A 18 18.06 7.15 -19.42
N ILE A 19 17.61 8.25 -20.01
CA ILE A 19 16.28 8.89 -19.84
C ILE A 19 15.13 7.87 -19.72
N ARG A 20 15.17 6.77 -20.49
CA ARG A 20 14.16 5.70 -20.43
C ARG A 20 14.01 5.05 -19.05
N SER A 21 15.09 4.90 -18.27
CA SER A 21 15.03 4.23 -16.95
C SER A 21 14.40 5.12 -15.89
N VAL A 22 14.72 6.42 -15.90
CA VAL A 22 14.12 7.42 -15.01
C VAL A 22 12.66 7.66 -15.37
N GLN A 23 12.37 7.80 -16.67
CA GLN A 23 11.00 7.94 -17.17
C GLN A 23 10.15 6.71 -16.83
N ARG A 24 10.66 5.49 -17.03
CA ARG A 24 9.97 4.24 -16.63
C ARG A 24 9.73 4.15 -15.11
N ARG A 25 10.63 4.71 -14.29
CA ARG A 25 10.44 4.80 -12.82
C ARG A 25 9.34 5.81 -12.46
N LEU A 26 9.27 6.93 -13.17
CA LEU A 26 8.22 7.94 -12.96
C LEU A 26 6.85 7.45 -13.44
N GLU A 27 6.79 6.83 -14.62
CA GLU A 27 5.55 6.28 -15.22
C GLU A 27 4.94 5.16 -14.36
N ARG A 28 5.77 4.34 -13.71
CA ARG A 28 5.29 3.26 -12.81
C ARG A 28 4.53 3.75 -11.59
N SER A 29 4.64 5.03 -11.20
CA SER A 29 3.97 5.53 -9.99
C SER A 29 2.68 6.29 -10.28
N ALA A 30 2.26 6.49 -11.53
CA ALA A 30 1.01 7.20 -11.83
C ALA A 30 -0.20 6.44 -11.28
N THR A 31 -0.26 5.13 -11.49
CA THR A 31 -1.34 4.26 -10.99
C THR A 31 -1.40 4.18 -9.46
N ILE A 32 -0.24 4.24 -8.79
CA ILE A 32 -0.15 4.26 -7.32
C ILE A 32 -0.55 5.64 -6.78
N LEU A 33 -0.20 6.72 -7.49
CA LEU A 33 -0.55 8.08 -7.11
C LEU A 33 -2.06 8.33 -7.28
N GLU A 34 -2.64 7.86 -8.38
CA GLU A 34 -4.09 7.90 -8.66
C GLU A 34 -4.89 7.12 -7.61
N ASN A 35 -4.35 6.00 -7.10
CA ASN A 35 -4.99 5.15 -6.10
C ASN A 35 -4.37 5.30 -4.70
N ARG A 36 -3.73 6.43 -4.40
CA ARG A 36 -2.95 6.63 -3.18
C ARG A 36 -3.75 6.31 -1.91
N GLU A 37 -5.02 6.68 -1.87
CA GLU A 37 -5.89 6.44 -0.72
C GLU A 37 -6.22 4.96 -0.53
N ALA A 38 -6.55 4.25 -1.62
CA ALA A 38 -6.80 2.81 -1.58
C ALA A 38 -5.55 2.02 -1.15
N VAL A 39 -4.37 2.44 -1.65
CA VAL A 39 -3.09 1.85 -1.24
C VAL A 39 -2.80 2.13 0.23
N ALA A 40 -2.96 3.37 0.69
CA ALA A 40 -2.76 3.72 2.10
C ALA A 40 -3.71 2.93 3.03
N TYR A 41 -4.97 2.77 2.63
CA TYR A 41 -5.95 1.97 3.35
C TYR A 41 -5.53 0.50 3.44
N SER A 42 -5.09 -0.09 2.34
CA SER A 42 -4.60 -1.47 2.34
C SER A 42 -3.39 -1.67 3.26
N LEU A 43 -2.44 -0.72 3.25
CA LEU A 43 -1.26 -0.76 4.12
C LEU A 43 -1.64 -0.64 5.60
N LEU A 44 -2.60 0.24 5.93
CA LEU A 44 -3.10 0.38 7.29
C LEU A 44 -3.83 -0.89 7.76
N CYS A 45 -4.56 -1.54 6.87
CA CYS A 45 -5.20 -2.81 7.16
C CYS A 45 -4.17 -3.91 7.42
N MET A 46 -3.15 -4.04 6.57
CA MET A 46 -2.04 -4.99 6.73
C MET A 46 -1.26 -4.74 8.02
N ALA A 47 -1.00 -3.48 8.38
CA ALA A 47 -0.30 -3.15 9.63
C ALA A 47 -1.08 -3.59 10.88
N ASN A 48 -2.41 -3.63 10.80
CA ASN A 48 -3.27 -3.99 11.92
C ASN A 48 -3.73 -5.46 11.90
N THR A 49 -3.37 -6.26 10.88
CA THR A 49 -3.75 -7.68 10.85
C THR A 49 -3.07 -8.44 11.97
N LYS A 50 -3.86 -9.20 12.73
CA LYS A 50 -3.36 -10.12 13.75
C LYS A 50 -3.33 -11.54 13.18
N ILE A 51 -2.45 -12.38 13.72
CA ILE A 51 -2.39 -13.80 13.31
C ILE A 51 -3.73 -14.53 13.50
N THR A 52 -4.52 -14.10 14.50
CA THR A 52 -5.88 -14.59 14.78
C THR A 52 -6.93 -14.14 13.76
N ASP A 53 -6.61 -13.21 12.85
CA ASP A 53 -7.48 -12.86 11.73
C ASP A 53 -7.44 -13.93 10.64
N ILE A 54 -6.36 -14.71 10.55
CA ILE A 54 -6.12 -15.71 9.51
C ILE A 54 -6.34 -17.14 10.04
N LEU A 55 -6.02 -17.37 11.32
CA LEU A 55 -6.05 -18.69 11.95
C LEU A 55 -7.06 -18.75 13.09
N THR A 56 -7.57 -19.95 13.35
CA THR A 56 -8.29 -20.32 14.58
C THR A 56 -7.49 -21.35 15.36
N TRP A 57 -7.52 -21.24 16.68
CA TRP A 57 -6.94 -22.21 17.60
C TRP A 57 -8.05 -22.66 18.56
N ASP A 58 -8.27 -23.97 18.68
CA ASP A 58 -9.17 -24.52 19.69
C ASP A 58 -8.43 -24.82 21.01
N GLU A 59 -9.21 -25.14 22.04
CA GLU A 59 -8.69 -25.45 23.39
C GLU A 59 -7.89 -26.76 23.43
N GLU A 60 -8.07 -27.63 22.44
CA GLU A 60 -7.35 -28.90 22.29
C GLU A 60 -5.99 -28.73 21.60
N GLY A 61 -5.66 -27.52 21.14
CA GLY A 61 -4.37 -27.20 20.53
C GLY A 61 -4.34 -27.36 19.00
N ASN A 62 -5.46 -27.60 18.34
CA ASN A 62 -5.52 -27.70 16.88
C ASN A 62 -5.60 -26.32 16.21
N VAL A 63 -4.80 -26.13 15.15
CA VAL A 63 -4.77 -24.89 14.36
C VAL A 63 -5.40 -25.13 12.99
N ARG A 64 -6.30 -24.23 12.59
CA ARG A 64 -6.93 -24.26 11.26
C ARG A 64 -6.85 -22.89 10.59
N VAL A 65 -6.64 -22.90 9.27
CA VAL A 65 -6.73 -21.69 8.44
C VAL A 65 -8.20 -21.38 8.18
N LYS A 66 -8.59 -20.12 8.36
CA LYS A 66 -9.96 -19.68 8.03
C LYS A 66 -10.19 -19.71 6.53
N ALA A 67 -11.45 -19.89 6.14
CA ALA A 67 -11.85 -19.69 4.75
C ALA A 67 -11.53 -18.26 4.30
N ALA A 68 -11.15 -18.07 3.04
CA ALA A 68 -10.73 -16.77 2.51
C ALA A 68 -11.79 -15.67 2.70
N SER A 69 -13.09 -16.02 2.61
CA SER A 69 -14.21 -15.11 2.86
C SER A 69 -14.30 -14.63 4.32
N ALA A 70 -13.74 -15.38 5.27
CA ALA A 70 -13.73 -15.07 6.70
C ALA A 70 -12.42 -14.41 7.15
N ILE A 71 -11.41 -14.32 6.27
CA ILE A 71 -10.20 -13.54 6.51
C ILE A 71 -10.58 -12.08 6.28
N ARG A 72 -10.58 -11.32 7.38
CA ARG A 72 -11.12 -9.96 7.51
C ARG A 72 -10.80 -9.06 6.29
N PRO A 73 -11.80 -8.64 5.49
CA PRO A 73 -11.71 -7.40 4.75
C PRO A 73 -12.10 -6.29 5.73
N SER A 74 -11.10 -5.54 6.20
CA SER A 74 -11.21 -4.23 6.86
C SER A 74 -12.61 -3.81 7.35
N ARG A 75 -12.79 -3.82 8.67
CA ARG A 75 -13.92 -3.26 9.44
C ARG A 75 -14.33 -1.91 8.82
N THR A 76 -15.50 -1.85 8.17
CA THR A 76 -16.13 -0.60 7.77
C THR A 76 -16.36 0.22 9.03
N SER A 77 -15.68 1.37 9.13
CA SER A 77 -15.95 2.35 10.17
C SER A 77 -17.35 2.91 9.94
N GLU A 78 -18.22 2.73 10.93
CA GLU A 78 -19.22 3.76 11.25
C GLU A 78 -18.51 5.07 11.66
#